data_AF-A0A7X6PU75-F1
#
_entry.id   AF-A0A7X6PU75-F1
#
_cell.length_a   1.000
_cell.length_b   1.000
_cell.length_c   1.000
_cell.angle_alpha   90.00
_cell.angle_beta   90.00
_cell.angle_gamma   90.00
#
_symmetry.space_group_name_H-M   'P 1'
#
loop_
_entity.id
_entity.type
_entity.pdbx_description
1 polymer ?
#
loop_
_entity_poly.entity_id
_entity_poly.type
_entity_poly.pdbx_seq_one_letter_code
_entity_poly.pdbx_strand_id
1 'polypeptide(L)'
;MGSLVNLYQLYLNNNKLDGTIPSAFGNLVNLYQLYLINNNLEGTIPSELGNLSKLLELSLNNNNLEGSIPEELGVMEGGPAKPLIRLALNNNRLKGPIPKELGGLSNLLGLWLYTNELSEEIPSELGSLNKLMYLVLHDNKLTGPIPETFGGLNSLLTLYLHDNELSAPIPETLGNLANLRILSLSNNLLEGTIPDLGNLDNLTDQYLNNNHLTGSIPETLANMASLRTLSLGNNLLEGTIPDLGNLDNLTDLYLNNNRLIGSIPETLANMANLRILNLGNNQLSGTIPDLGSLTKLTRLGLNNNSLTGPVPGTLGNLEYLEYLYLHGNQLTGPIPAELMNLRNLGYLVIRYNALFTDNSNLITFLDNRDSAWKNSQTLAPKDLTIKGVTGDTITLEWTPVTYTANPGGYIISYSTSNGGPYNNDYATIADKTTAKAEVIGLDIDTIYYFSVRSFTNPHINNQNEVTSDYSQQIVYYPPYMDTDSDGIPDIIEDANQNGVVDPGETDPLNSDTDFDGMPDGWEVQYGLDPLTDDADEDADGDGFSNLKEYQRGTDPTDPNSHPPKGMPWLPLLLEDE
;
A
#
# COMPACT_ATOMS: atom_id res chain seq x y z
N MET A 1 -44.23 45.49 -4.62
CA MET A 1 -43.70 45.22 -3.27
C MET A 1 -42.82 46.34 -2.72
N GLY A 2 -41.99 47.03 -3.54
CA GLY A 2 -41.10 48.10 -3.08
C GLY A 2 -41.74 49.35 -2.43
N SER A 3 -43.08 49.47 -2.39
CA SER A 3 -43.80 50.51 -1.66
C SER A 3 -44.14 50.13 -0.20
N LEU A 4 -43.88 48.88 0.22
CA LEU A 4 -44.18 48.37 1.55
C LEU A 4 -43.08 48.73 2.56
N VAL A 5 -42.76 50.02 2.70
CA VAL A 5 -41.58 50.52 3.43
C VAL A 5 -41.54 50.19 4.94
N ASN A 6 -42.65 49.71 5.51
CA ASN A 6 -42.73 49.25 6.90
C ASN A 6 -42.47 47.74 7.06
N LEU A 7 -42.07 47.04 6.00
CA LEU A 7 -41.82 45.62 6.03
C LEU A 7 -40.50 45.31 6.76
N TYR A 8 -40.55 44.35 7.68
CA TYR A 8 -39.39 43.89 8.47
C TYR A 8 -38.80 42.58 7.93
N GLN A 9 -39.63 41.72 7.35
CA GLN A 9 -39.23 40.42 6.83
C GLN A 9 -39.96 40.18 5.50
N LEU A 10 -39.22 39.70 4.50
CA LEU A 10 -39.77 39.30 3.21
C LEU A 10 -39.29 37.90 2.86
N TYR A 11 -40.21 36.94 2.90
CA TYR A 11 -39.95 35.55 2.57
C TYR A 11 -40.76 35.15 1.34
N LEU A 12 -40.06 34.88 0.23
CA LEU A 12 -40.66 34.40 -1.02
C LEU A 12 -40.02 33.08 -1.47
N ASN A 13 -39.44 32.33 -0.55
CA ASN A 13 -38.69 31.10 -0.82
C ASN A 13 -39.55 29.97 -1.39
N ASN A 14 -38.93 29.06 -2.14
CA ASN A 14 -39.55 27.83 -2.64
C ASN A 14 -40.80 28.08 -3.49
N ASN A 15 -40.70 29.04 -4.40
CA ASN A 15 -41.75 29.34 -5.37
C ASN A 15 -41.21 29.13 -6.79
N LYS A 16 -41.96 29.63 -7.77
CA LYS A 16 -41.57 29.63 -9.19
C LYS A 16 -41.45 31.06 -9.71
N LEU A 17 -41.07 32.00 -8.84
CA LEU A 17 -40.93 33.40 -9.22
C LEU A 17 -39.84 33.52 -10.28
N ASP A 18 -40.16 34.19 -11.39
CA ASP A 18 -39.28 34.43 -12.53
C ASP A 18 -39.08 35.94 -12.75
N GLY A 19 -38.32 36.28 -13.79
CA GLY A 19 -37.90 37.65 -14.06
C GLY A 19 -36.83 38.14 -13.08
N THR A 20 -36.61 39.46 -13.06
CA THR A 20 -35.52 40.08 -12.31
C THR A 20 -35.93 40.46 -10.89
N ILE A 21 -34.94 40.54 -9.99
CA ILE A 21 -35.13 41.17 -8.68
C ILE A 21 -35.38 42.67 -8.92
N PRO A 22 -36.51 43.25 -8.48
CA PRO A 22 -36.77 44.66 -8.73
C PRO A 22 -35.85 45.57 -7.92
N SER A 23 -35.20 46.55 -8.56
CA SER A 23 -34.40 47.58 -7.86
C SER A 23 -35.18 48.33 -6.77
N ALA A 24 -36.50 48.46 -6.95
CA ALA A 24 -37.41 49.03 -5.95
C ALA A 24 -37.39 48.31 -4.59
N PHE A 25 -36.81 47.11 -4.48
CA PHE A 25 -36.58 46.45 -3.19
C PHE A 25 -35.60 47.23 -2.31
N GLY A 26 -34.70 48.03 -2.89
CA GLY A 26 -33.82 48.94 -2.14
C GLY A 26 -34.56 50.00 -1.31
N ASN A 27 -35.84 50.25 -1.58
CA ASN A 27 -36.67 51.17 -0.79
C ASN A 27 -37.14 50.57 0.55
N LEU A 28 -36.98 49.27 0.76
CA LEU A 28 -37.44 48.55 1.96
C LEU A 28 -36.45 48.71 3.13
N VAL A 29 -36.03 49.93 3.45
CA VAL A 29 -34.94 50.23 4.40
C VAL A 29 -35.16 49.74 5.85
N ASN A 30 -36.38 49.30 6.19
CA ASN A 30 -36.70 48.68 7.48
C ASN A 30 -36.54 47.15 7.51
N LEU A 31 -36.14 46.54 6.40
CA LEU A 31 -36.05 45.10 6.25
C LEU A 31 -34.83 44.53 6.99
N TYR A 32 -35.07 43.47 7.75
CA TYR A 32 -34.06 42.70 8.48
C TYR A 32 -33.70 41.41 7.73
N GLN A 33 -34.67 40.79 7.05
CA GLN A 33 -34.46 39.53 6.35
C GLN A 33 -35.13 39.57 4.97
N LEU A 34 -34.33 39.29 3.93
CA LEU A 34 -34.78 39.13 2.55
C LEU A 34 -34.41 37.74 2.06
N TYR A 35 -35.39 36.86 1.92
CA TYR A 35 -35.17 35.51 1.41
C TYR A 35 -35.97 35.28 0.12
N LEU A 36 -35.25 34.99 -0.96
CA LEU A 36 -35.74 34.68 -2.31
C LEU A 36 -35.26 33.30 -2.79
N ILE A 37 -34.97 32.40 -1.85
CA ILE A 37 -34.32 31.09 -2.06
C ILE A 37 -35.18 30.18 -2.94
N ASN A 38 -34.56 29.34 -3.78
CA ASN A 38 -35.26 28.31 -4.59
C ASN A 38 -36.40 28.92 -5.43
N ASN A 39 -36.04 29.75 -6.40
CA ASN A 39 -36.93 30.34 -7.40
C ASN A 39 -36.28 30.26 -8.79
N ASN A 40 -36.90 30.88 -9.79
CA ASN A 40 -36.40 30.97 -11.16
C ASN A 40 -35.92 32.40 -11.49
N LEU A 41 -35.52 33.20 -10.49
CA LEU A 41 -35.14 34.59 -10.69
C LEU A 41 -33.88 34.68 -11.58
N GLU A 42 -33.87 35.64 -12.48
CA GLU A 42 -32.82 35.85 -13.48
C GLU A 42 -32.32 37.30 -13.47
N GLY A 43 -31.38 37.62 -14.37
CA GLY A 43 -30.75 38.93 -14.44
C GLY A 43 -29.82 39.20 -13.27
N THR A 44 -29.48 40.47 -13.06
CA THR A 44 -28.46 40.87 -12.07
C THR A 44 -29.04 41.07 -10.67
N ILE A 45 -28.17 41.00 -9.67
CA ILE A 45 -28.48 41.49 -8.32
C ILE A 45 -28.49 43.03 -8.40
N PRO A 46 -29.60 43.72 -8.06
CA PRO A 46 -29.66 45.18 -8.10
C PRO A 46 -28.75 45.80 -7.04
N SER A 47 -27.92 46.79 -7.42
CA SER A 47 -27.07 47.50 -6.48
C SER A 47 -27.87 48.25 -5.42
N GLU A 48 -29.13 48.61 -5.70
CA GLU A 48 -30.03 49.26 -4.74
C GLU A 48 -30.34 48.41 -3.51
N LEU A 49 -30.13 47.08 -3.55
CA LEU A 49 -30.16 46.25 -2.34
C LEU A 49 -29.11 46.68 -1.31
N GLY A 50 -28.06 47.39 -1.76
CA GLY A 50 -27.09 48.05 -0.91
C GLY A 50 -27.71 49.03 0.09
N ASN A 51 -28.85 49.65 -0.23
CA ASN A 51 -29.53 50.65 0.60
C ASN A 51 -30.22 50.07 1.85
N LEU A 52 -30.31 48.74 1.97
CA LEU A 52 -31.00 48.05 3.05
C LEU A 52 -30.16 48.06 4.36
N SER A 53 -30.09 49.24 4.98
CA SER A 53 -29.22 49.52 6.13
C SER A 53 -29.51 48.71 7.42
N LYS A 54 -30.69 48.10 7.55
CA LYS A 54 -31.06 47.23 8.69
C LYS A 54 -30.97 45.73 8.38
N LEU A 55 -30.56 45.37 7.18
CA LEU A 55 -30.58 43.99 6.73
C LEU A 55 -29.55 43.16 7.51
N LEU A 56 -30.04 42.13 8.18
CA LEU A 56 -29.24 41.12 8.88
C LEU A 56 -28.96 39.93 7.96
N GLU A 57 -29.92 39.57 7.13
CA GLU A 57 -29.79 38.38 6.28
C GLU A 57 -30.31 38.62 4.86
N LEU A 58 -29.44 38.31 3.89
CA LEU A 58 -29.76 38.29 2.47
C LEU A 58 -29.55 36.86 1.96
N SER A 59 -30.60 36.25 1.40
CA SER A 59 -30.50 34.93 0.79
C SER A 59 -31.17 34.91 -0.57
N LEU A 60 -30.35 34.80 -1.61
CA LEU A 60 -30.72 34.76 -3.02
C LEU A 60 -30.33 33.42 -3.69
N ASN A 61 -29.92 32.44 -2.89
CA ASN A 61 -29.37 31.18 -3.37
C ASN A 61 -30.39 30.30 -4.12
N ASN A 62 -29.88 29.44 -5.01
CA ASN A 62 -30.67 28.55 -5.88
C ASN A 62 -31.64 29.33 -6.78
N ASN A 63 -31.08 30.17 -7.65
CA ASN A 63 -31.78 30.92 -8.70
C ASN A 63 -30.94 30.87 -10.00
N ASN A 64 -31.30 31.67 -10.99
CA ASN A 64 -30.56 31.85 -12.24
C ASN A 64 -29.91 33.25 -12.34
N LEU A 65 -29.55 33.86 -11.20
CA LEU A 65 -28.97 35.22 -11.18
C LEU A 65 -27.61 35.22 -11.85
N GLU A 66 -27.33 36.27 -12.63
CA GLU A 66 -26.10 36.45 -13.39
C GLU A 66 -25.46 37.82 -13.12
N GLY A 67 -24.36 38.12 -13.81
CA GLY A 67 -23.61 39.37 -13.61
C GLY A 67 -22.76 39.34 -12.33
N SER A 68 -22.23 40.49 -11.95
CA SER A 68 -21.35 40.62 -10.78
C SER A 68 -22.12 40.76 -9.48
N ILE A 69 -21.45 40.41 -8.37
CA ILE A 69 -21.91 40.78 -7.03
C ILE A 69 -21.73 42.31 -6.89
N PRO A 70 -22.78 43.09 -6.55
CA PRO A 70 -22.65 44.53 -6.38
C PRO A 70 -21.78 44.88 -5.17
N GLU A 71 -20.82 45.80 -5.35
CA GLU A 71 -19.94 46.30 -4.28
C GLU A 71 -20.74 47.00 -3.17
N GLU A 72 -21.87 47.60 -3.53
CA GLU A 72 -22.79 48.29 -2.63
C GLU A 72 -23.40 47.35 -1.60
N LEU A 73 -23.33 46.03 -1.78
CA LEU A 73 -23.69 45.08 -0.73
C LEU A 73 -22.74 45.18 0.48
N GLY A 74 -21.46 45.49 0.24
CA GLY A 74 -20.41 45.64 1.26
C GLY A 74 -20.25 47.05 1.83
N VAL A 75 -20.67 48.09 1.09
CA VAL A 75 -20.49 49.51 1.48
C VAL A 75 -21.78 50.15 1.98
N MET A 76 -21.67 51.10 2.91
CA MET A 76 -22.72 52.08 3.20
C MET A 76 -22.19 53.48 2.88
N GLU A 77 -22.90 54.25 2.05
CA GLU A 77 -22.60 55.67 1.88
C GLU A 77 -22.82 56.43 3.19
N GLY A 78 -21.73 56.87 3.84
CA GLY A 78 -21.76 57.81 4.96
C GLY A 78 -22.34 57.30 6.29
N GLY A 79 -22.47 55.98 6.49
CA GLY A 79 -23.07 55.36 7.69
C GLY A 79 -22.16 54.36 8.43
N PRO A 80 -22.59 53.84 9.60
CA PRO A 80 -21.89 52.76 10.30
C PRO A 80 -21.87 51.47 9.47
N ALA A 81 -20.99 50.52 9.83
CA ALA A 81 -20.89 49.22 9.15
C ALA A 81 -22.26 48.50 9.07
N LYS A 82 -22.53 47.84 7.95
CA LYS A 82 -23.78 47.09 7.78
C LYS A 82 -23.93 46.01 8.86
N PRO A 83 -25.15 45.79 9.38
CA PRO A 83 -25.39 44.79 10.41
C PRO A 83 -25.53 43.36 9.84
N LEU A 84 -25.19 43.15 8.56
CA LEU A 84 -25.37 41.89 7.87
C LEU A 84 -24.57 40.77 8.56
N ILE A 85 -25.27 39.71 8.96
CA ILE A 85 -24.71 38.51 9.59
C ILE A 85 -24.67 37.31 8.62
N ARG A 86 -25.50 37.32 7.57
CA ARG A 86 -25.60 36.23 6.59
C ARG A 86 -25.79 36.76 5.18
N LEU A 87 -24.88 36.36 4.28
CA LEU A 87 -24.96 36.60 2.85
C LEU A 87 -24.87 35.28 2.10
N ALA A 88 -25.97 34.86 1.48
CA ALA A 88 -26.05 33.62 0.70
C ALA A 88 -26.47 33.90 -0.76
N LEU A 89 -25.51 33.75 -1.66
CA LEU A 89 -25.66 33.98 -3.12
C LEU A 89 -25.31 32.72 -3.94
N ASN A 90 -25.02 31.60 -3.27
CA ASN A 90 -24.61 30.33 -3.88
C ASN A 90 -25.64 29.72 -4.84
N ASN A 91 -25.21 28.80 -5.70
CA ASN A 91 -26.03 28.12 -6.71
C ASN A 91 -26.77 29.12 -7.62
N ASN A 92 -26.00 29.95 -8.31
CA ASN A 92 -26.45 30.91 -9.32
C ASN A 92 -25.45 30.87 -10.51
N ARG A 93 -25.44 31.90 -11.35
CA ARG A 93 -24.51 32.09 -12.48
C ARG A 93 -23.75 33.41 -12.34
N LEU A 94 -23.47 33.84 -11.11
CA LEU A 94 -22.75 35.07 -10.83
C LEU A 94 -21.32 34.98 -11.35
N LYS A 95 -20.80 36.09 -11.89
CA LYS A 95 -19.53 36.18 -12.62
C LYS A 95 -18.67 37.33 -12.07
N GLY A 96 -17.42 37.36 -12.51
CA GLY A 96 -16.48 38.43 -12.13
C GLY A 96 -15.95 38.26 -10.71
N PRO A 97 -15.28 39.30 -10.18
CA PRO A 97 -14.60 39.20 -8.89
C PRO A 97 -15.58 39.20 -7.72
N ILE A 98 -15.12 38.64 -6.60
CA ILE A 98 -15.69 38.93 -5.28
C ILE A 98 -15.34 40.38 -4.95
N PRO A 99 -16.30 41.28 -4.66
CA PRO A 99 -15.98 42.66 -4.29
C PRO A 99 -15.23 42.73 -2.97
N LYS A 100 -14.10 43.44 -2.93
CA LYS A 100 -13.31 43.64 -1.72
C LYS A 100 -14.09 44.35 -0.60
N GLU A 101 -15.09 45.13 -1.00
CA GLU A 101 -16.01 45.86 -0.14
C GLU A 101 -16.78 44.93 0.82
N LEU A 102 -16.97 43.66 0.45
CA LEU A 102 -17.54 42.65 1.35
C LEU A 102 -16.71 42.45 2.63
N GLY A 103 -15.40 42.77 2.61
CA GLY A 103 -14.55 42.81 3.80
C GLY A 103 -14.97 43.84 4.86
N GLY A 104 -15.82 44.82 4.50
CA GLY A 104 -16.41 45.79 5.42
C GLY A 104 -17.54 45.25 6.29
N LEU A 105 -18.05 44.04 6.01
CA LEU A 105 -19.18 43.43 6.70
C LEU A 105 -18.78 42.82 8.06
N SER A 106 -18.23 43.62 8.97
CA SER A 106 -17.64 43.18 10.26
C SER A 106 -18.55 42.35 11.20
N ASN A 107 -19.86 42.26 10.93
CA ASN A 107 -20.80 41.40 11.67
C ASN A 107 -21.07 40.05 11.00
N LEU A 108 -20.51 39.80 9.82
CA LEU A 108 -20.80 38.62 9.03
C LEU A 108 -20.35 37.35 9.76
N LEU A 109 -21.29 36.41 9.90
CA LEU A 109 -21.06 35.08 10.47
C LEU A 109 -20.91 34.03 9.37
N GLY A 110 -21.55 34.24 8.22
CA GLY A 110 -21.43 33.32 7.09
C GLY A 110 -21.54 34.00 5.73
N LEU A 111 -20.62 33.62 4.84
CA LEU A 111 -20.53 34.03 3.44
C LEU A 111 -20.59 32.78 2.55
N TRP A 112 -21.69 32.62 1.81
CA TRP A 112 -21.92 31.49 0.90
C TRP A 112 -22.01 31.98 -0.54
N LEU A 113 -20.95 31.76 -1.32
CA LEU A 113 -20.83 32.16 -2.73
C LEU A 113 -20.58 30.96 -3.67
N TYR A 114 -20.56 29.74 -3.14
CA TYR A 114 -20.24 28.52 -3.88
C TYR A 114 -21.18 28.21 -5.06
N THR A 115 -20.71 27.38 -6.00
CA THR A 115 -21.44 26.98 -7.22
C THR A 115 -21.96 28.20 -7.97
N ASN A 116 -21.00 28.96 -8.50
CA ASN A 116 -21.20 30.12 -9.37
C ASN A 116 -20.10 30.12 -10.45
N GLU A 117 -19.96 31.22 -11.19
CA GLU A 117 -18.88 31.45 -12.15
C GLU A 117 -17.97 32.61 -11.71
N LEU A 118 -17.81 32.82 -10.39
CA LEU A 118 -16.94 33.87 -9.85
C LEU A 118 -15.50 33.59 -10.23
N SER A 119 -14.75 34.64 -10.56
CA SER A 119 -13.40 34.56 -11.10
C SER A 119 -12.48 35.56 -10.41
N GLU A 120 -11.23 35.63 -10.86
CA GLU A 120 -10.18 36.48 -10.30
C GLU A 120 -9.78 36.07 -8.86
N GLU A 121 -8.97 36.91 -8.21
CA GLU A 121 -8.43 36.61 -6.89
C GLU A 121 -9.45 36.80 -5.77
N ILE A 122 -9.27 36.03 -4.69
CA ILE A 122 -10.00 36.22 -3.44
C ILE A 122 -9.49 37.51 -2.78
N PRO A 123 -10.34 38.52 -2.50
CA PRO A 123 -9.89 39.76 -1.87
C PRO A 123 -9.33 39.53 -0.47
N SER A 124 -8.14 40.08 -0.21
CA SER A 124 -7.48 40.02 1.10
C SER A 124 -8.31 40.67 2.22
N GLU A 125 -9.16 41.63 1.87
CA GLU A 125 -10.05 42.36 2.76
C GLU A 125 -11.05 41.45 3.48
N LEU A 126 -11.41 40.30 2.89
CA LEU A 126 -12.24 39.29 3.56
C LEU A 126 -11.59 38.76 4.85
N GLY A 127 -10.26 38.80 4.97
CA GLY A 127 -9.53 38.45 6.18
C GLY A 127 -9.82 39.37 7.39
N SER A 128 -10.52 40.49 7.20
CA SER A 128 -10.94 41.40 8.28
C SER A 128 -12.23 40.96 8.99
N LEU A 129 -12.90 39.92 8.49
CA LEU A 129 -14.20 39.45 8.98
C LEU A 129 -14.06 38.59 10.24
N ASN A 130 -13.60 39.17 11.35
CA ASN A 130 -13.21 38.43 12.57
C ASN A 130 -14.32 37.61 13.25
N LYS A 131 -15.60 37.85 12.92
CA LYS A 131 -16.75 37.07 13.41
C LYS A 131 -17.18 35.95 12.47
N LEU A 132 -16.55 35.86 11.29
CA LEU A 132 -16.91 34.90 10.27
C LEU A 132 -16.64 33.48 10.76
N MET A 133 -17.68 32.64 10.71
CA MET A 133 -17.64 31.23 11.09
C MET A 133 -17.63 30.33 9.86
N TYR A 134 -18.26 30.77 8.77
CA TYR A 134 -18.40 30.01 7.53
C TYR A 134 -17.96 30.84 6.33
N LEU A 135 -16.86 30.42 5.69
CA LEU A 135 -16.43 30.98 4.41
C LEU A 135 -16.49 29.88 3.35
N VAL A 136 -17.48 29.99 2.45
CA VAL A 136 -17.84 28.91 1.53
C VAL A 136 -17.83 29.44 0.09
N LEU A 137 -16.71 29.21 -0.61
CA LEU A 137 -16.41 29.75 -1.94
C LEU A 137 -16.15 28.67 -3.01
N HIS A 138 -16.28 27.39 -2.65
CA HIS A 138 -16.00 26.26 -3.56
C HIS A 138 -16.82 26.27 -4.86
N ASP A 139 -16.40 25.48 -5.85
CA ASP A 139 -17.10 25.32 -7.14
C ASP A 139 -17.32 26.68 -7.84
N ASN A 140 -16.19 27.34 -8.11
CA ASN A 140 -16.09 28.61 -8.83
C ASN A 140 -14.83 28.58 -9.74
N LYS A 141 -14.43 29.73 -10.29
CA LYS A 141 -13.23 29.91 -11.13
C LYS A 141 -12.23 30.87 -10.47
N LEU A 142 -12.18 30.89 -9.13
CA LEU A 142 -11.30 31.79 -8.38
C LEU A 142 -9.84 31.38 -8.61
N THR A 143 -8.99 32.37 -8.85
CA THR A 143 -7.57 32.19 -9.20
C THR A 143 -6.65 32.82 -8.16
N GLY A 144 -5.34 32.65 -8.30
CA GLY A 144 -4.35 33.33 -7.46
C GLY A 144 -4.22 32.72 -6.06
N PRO A 145 -3.53 33.40 -5.13
CA PRO A 145 -3.20 32.84 -3.83
C PRO A 145 -4.40 32.85 -2.87
N ILE A 146 -4.38 31.93 -1.90
CA ILE A 146 -5.18 32.05 -0.68
C ILE A 146 -4.62 33.25 0.11
N PRO A 147 -5.42 34.28 0.49
CA PRO A 147 -4.89 35.44 1.18
C PRO A 147 -4.30 35.10 2.56
N GLU A 148 -3.08 35.55 2.84
CA GLU A 148 -2.43 35.36 4.14
C GLU A 148 -3.26 35.96 5.30
N THR A 149 -4.05 37.01 5.01
CA THR A 149 -4.96 37.65 5.97
C THR A 149 -6.02 36.70 6.52
N PHE A 150 -6.28 35.55 5.86
CA PHE A 150 -7.24 34.56 6.36
C PHE A 150 -6.80 33.95 7.68
N GLY A 151 -5.51 33.95 8.01
CA GLY A 151 -5.03 33.55 9.33
C GLY A 151 -5.53 34.43 10.48
N GLY A 152 -6.15 35.59 10.19
CA GLY A 152 -6.79 36.46 11.18
C GLY A 152 -8.26 36.12 11.50
N LEU A 153 -8.89 35.19 10.77
CA LEU A 153 -10.30 34.82 10.92
C LEU A 153 -10.52 33.92 12.14
N ASN A 154 -10.26 34.45 13.34
CA ASN A 154 -10.19 33.67 14.59
C ASN A 154 -11.48 32.94 14.98
N SER A 155 -12.65 33.31 14.43
CA SER A 155 -13.94 32.64 14.67
C SER A 155 -14.27 31.55 13.65
N LEU A 156 -13.41 31.33 12.65
CA LEU A 156 -13.70 30.48 11.51
C LEU A 156 -13.78 29.02 11.93
N LEU A 157 -14.88 28.37 11.56
CA LEU A 157 -15.13 26.94 11.79
C LEU A 157 -14.97 26.14 10.50
N THR A 158 -15.30 26.74 9.36
CA THR A 158 -15.32 26.06 8.06
C THR A 158 -14.77 26.97 6.98
N LEU A 159 -13.77 26.47 6.28
CA LEU A 159 -13.18 27.09 5.09
C LEU A 159 -13.27 26.13 3.90
N TYR A 160 -14.18 26.41 2.97
CA TYR A 160 -14.35 25.63 1.73
C TYR A 160 -13.93 26.47 0.53
N LEU A 161 -12.77 26.13 -0.02
CA LEU A 161 -12.18 26.72 -1.23
C LEU A 161 -11.93 25.67 -2.33
N HIS A 162 -12.40 24.44 -2.16
CA HIS A 162 -12.20 23.37 -3.14
C HIS A 162 -12.86 23.67 -4.50
N ASP A 163 -12.46 22.92 -5.53
CA ASP A 163 -13.02 23.06 -6.89
C ASP A 163 -12.95 24.52 -7.40
N ASN A 164 -11.72 25.05 -7.44
CA ASN A 164 -11.37 26.37 -7.98
C ASN A 164 -10.05 26.27 -8.76
N GLU A 165 -9.49 27.39 -9.17
CA GLU A 165 -8.20 27.51 -9.87
C GLU A 165 -7.15 28.21 -8.98
N LEU A 166 -7.25 28.08 -7.66
CA LEU A 166 -6.33 28.71 -6.70
C LEU A 166 -4.93 28.14 -6.88
N SER A 167 -3.94 29.02 -6.87
CA SER A 167 -2.53 28.71 -7.11
C SER A 167 -1.66 29.22 -5.97
N ALA A 168 -0.33 29.12 -6.10
CA ALA A 168 0.65 29.52 -5.10
C ALA A 168 0.62 28.63 -3.82
N PRO A 169 1.58 28.83 -2.90
CA PRO A 169 1.63 28.07 -1.66
C PRO A 169 0.46 28.31 -0.72
N ILE A 170 0.13 27.29 0.07
CA ILE A 170 -0.81 27.42 1.20
C ILE A 170 -0.16 28.31 2.28
N PRO A 171 -0.78 29.43 2.70
CA PRO A 171 -0.21 30.31 3.71
C PRO A 171 -0.02 29.61 5.06
N GLU A 172 1.17 29.75 5.66
CA GLU A 172 1.44 29.26 7.02
C GLU A 172 0.51 29.88 8.06
N THR A 173 0.02 31.10 7.81
CA THR A 173 -0.91 31.81 8.70
C THR A 173 -2.23 31.07 8.91
N LEU A 174 -2.62 30.12 8.04
CA LEU A 174 -3.80 29.27 8.26
C LEU A 174 -3.65 28.39 9.51
N GLY A 175 -2.42 28.10 9.95
CA GLY A 175 -2.14 27.41 11.21
C GLY A 175 -2.58 28.17 12.47
N ASN A 176 -2.95 29.46 12.34
CA ASN A 176 -3.44 30.28 13.46
C ASN A 176 -4.94 30.10 13.75
N LEU A 177 -5.68 29.38 12.89
CA LEU A 177 -7.14 29.27 12.96
C LEU A 177 -7.60 28.25 14.01
N ALA A 178 -7.37 28.55 15.29
CA ALA A 178 -7.56 27.62 16.41
C ALA A 178 -8.97 27.00 16.53
N ASN A 179 -10.02 27.64 15.97
CA ASN A 179 -11.39 27.14 15.99
C ASN A 179 -11.78 26.33 14.74
N LEU A 180 -10.89 26.24 13.76
CA LEU A 180 -11.18 25.61 12.47
C LEU A 180 -11.45 24.12 12.67
N ARG A 181 -12.55 23.65 12.08
CA ARG A 181 -12.97 22.24 12.11
C ARG A 181 -12.80 21.59 10.76
N ILE A 182 -13.10 22.31 9.69
CA ILE A 182 -12.96 21.78 8.34
C ILE A 182 -12.19 22.75 7.45
N LEU A 183 -11.12 22.21 6.85
CA LEU A 183 -10.31 22.86 5.84
C LEU A 183 -10.42 22.05 4.55
N SER A 184 -11.00 22.63 3.51
CA SER A 184 -11.12 21.98 2.22
C SER A 184 -10.58 22.86 1.10
N LEU A 185 -9.41 22.45 0.59
CA LEU A 185 -8.64 23.11 -0.48
C LEU A 185 -8.43 22.17 -1.69
N SER A 186 -9.13 21.03 -1.73
CA SER A 186 -8.96 20.03 -2.77
C SER A 186 -9.34 20.52 -4.15
N ASN A 187 -8.81 19.90 -5.21
CA ASN A 187 -9.11 20.26 -6.61
C ASN A 187 -8.81 21.74 -6.89
N ASN A 188 -7.55 22.12 -6.70
CA ASN A 188 -7.00 23.43 -7.05
C ASN A 188 -5.63 23.23 -7.73
N LEU A 189 -4.90 24.32 -7.94
CA LEU A 189 -3.55 24.36 -8.51
C LEU A 189 -2.50 24.75 -7.44
N LEU A 190 -2.79 24.49 -6.15
CA LEU A 190 -1.91 24.89 -5.04
C LEU A 190 -0.57 24.17 -5.14
N GLU A 191 0.52 24.91 -4.94
CA GLU A 191 1.89 24.42 -5.07
C GLU A 191 2.68 24.57 -3.76
N GLY A 192 3.97 24.27 -3.78
CA GLY A 192 4.81 24.35 -2.59
C GLY A 192 4.51 23.26 -1.55
N THR A 193 4.99 23.45 -0.33
CA THR A 193 4.88 22.45 0.75
C THR A 193 3.59 22.59 1.53
N ILE A 194 3.17 21.51 2.20
CA ILE A 194 2.13 21.59 3.24
C ILE A 194 2.73 22.40 4.42
N PRO A 195 2.16 23.54 4.82
CA PRO A 195 2.65 24.32 5.95
C PRO A 195 2.39 23.59 7.27
N ASP A 196 3.02 24.05 8.35
CA ASP A 196 2.75 23.51 9.68
C ASP A 196 1.34 23.89 10.15
N LEU A 197 0.44 22.90 10.08
CA LEU A 197 -0.95 23.00 10.53
C LEU A 197 -1.18 22.28 11.87
N GLY A 198 -0.10 21.83 12.54
CA GLY A 198 -0.18 20.98 13.73
C GLY A 198 -0.80 21.64 14.96
N ASN A 199 -0.99 22.96 14.96
CA ASN A 199 -1.64 23.72 16.03
C ASN A 199 -3.18 23.78 15.90
N LEU A 200 -3.76 23.17 14.87
CA LEU A 200 -5.21 23.18 14.64
C LEU A 200 -5.91 22.06 15.42
N ASP A 201 -5.90 22.14 16.75
CA ASP A 201 -6.39 21.11 17.68
C ASP A 201 -7.86 20.69 17.46
N ASN A 202 -8.68 21.59 16.90
CA ASN A 202 -10.11 21.37 16.63
C ASN A 202 -10.39 20.86 15.20
N LEU A 203 -9.37 20.70 14.36
CA LEU A 203 -9.56 20.28 12.97
C LEU A 203 -9.98 18.82 12.94
N THR A 204 -11.13 18.55 12.31
CA THR A 204 -11.67 17.20 12.13
C THR A 204 -11.45 16.71 10.71
N ASP A 205 -11.47 17.60 9.72
CA ASP A 205 -11.42 17.19 8.32
C ASP A 205 -10.50 18.12 7.51
N GLN A 206 -9.47 17.52 6.92
CA GLN A 206 -8.48 18.19 6.08
C GLN A 206 -8.44 17.57 4.68
N TYR A 207 -8.82 18.35 3.68
CA TYR A 207 -8.80 17.93 2.27
C TYR A 207 -7.84 18.83 1.48
N LEU A 208 -6.68 18.29 1.14
CA LEU A 208 -5.65 18.92 0.29
C LEU A 208 -5.38 18.14 -1.00
N ASN A 209 -6.16 17.09 -1.27
CA ASN A 209 -6.00 16.21 -2.43
C ASN A 209 -6.25 16.92 -3.78
N ASN A 210 -5.67 16.38 -4.85
CA ASN A 210 -5.77 16.94 -6.22
C ASN A 210 -5.24 18.38 -6.28
N ASN A 211 -3.96 18.54 -5.97
CA ASN A 211 -3.20 19.79 -6.07
C ASN A 211 -1.80 19.49 -6.65
N HIS A 212 -0.90 20.47 -6.61
CA HIS A 212 0.51 20.34 -7.00
C HIS A 212 1.46 20.45 -5.80
N LEU A 213 1.00 20.01 -4.61
CA LEU A 213 1.79 20.10 -3.38
C LEU A 213 3.02 19.18 -3.45
N THR A 214 4.16 19.69 -3.00
CA THR A 214 5.47 19.01 -3.00
C THR A 214 6.06 18.93 -1.59
N GLY A 215 7.25 18.36 -1.45
CA GLY A 215 7.93 18.20 -0.16
C GLY A 215 7.35 17.08 0.70
N SER A 216 7.82 16.99 1.95
CA SER A 216 7.43 15.95 2.90
C SER A 216 6.10 16.26 3.58
N ILE A 217 5.40 15.21 4.01
CA ILE A 217 4.27 15.33 4.94
C ILE A 217 4.83 15.81 6.29
N PRO A 218 4.38 16.95 6.85
CA PRO A 218 4.88 17.45 8.12
C PRO A 218 4.60 16.50 9.29
N GLU A 219 5.60 16.24 10.13
CA GLU A 219 5.45 15.40 11.33
C GLU A 219 4.44 15.98 12.32
N THR A 220 4.25 17.29 12.32
CA THR A 220 3.32 18.00 13.21
C THR A 220 1.85 17.64 12.96
N LEU A 221 1.51 17.04 11.82
CA LEU A 221 0.17 16.49 11.59
C LEU A 221 -0.19 15.38 12.58
N ALA A 222 0.81 14.69 13.15
CA ALA A 222 0.61 13.68 14.20
C ALA A 222 0.06 14.26 15.51
N ASN A 223 0.10 15.59 15.70
CA ASN A 223 -0.43 16.25 16.90
C ASN A 223 -1.93 16.56 16.82
N MET A 224 -2.55 16.39 15.64
CA MET A 224 -3.92 16.82 15.38
C MET A 224 -4.95 15.81 15.90
N ALA A 225 -5.06 15.67 17.22
CA ALA A 225 -5.82 14.60 17.88
C ALA A 225 -7.31 14.54 17.54
N SER A 226 -7.93 15.63 17.06
CA SER A 226 -9.33 15.67 16.64
C SER A 226 -9.57 15.19 15.20
N LEU A 227 -8.51 14.95 14.43
CA LEU A 227 -8.58 14.67 13.01
C LEU A 227 -9.26 13.32 12.76
N ARG A 228 -10.22 13.33 11.84
CA ARG A 228 -11.00 12.18 11.38
C ARG A 228 -10.67 11.85 9.94
N THR A 229 -10.56 12.87 9.10
CA THR A 229 -10.22 12.74 7.68
C THR A 229 -8.94 13.48 7.36
N LEU A 230 -7.95 12.77 6.82
CA LEU A 230 -6.75 13.34 6.23
C LEU A 230 -6.63 12.89 4.77
N SER A 231 -6.84 13.84 3.85
CA SER A 231 -6.80 13.56 2.41
C SER A 231 -5.73 14.40 1.72
N LEU A 232 -4.62 13.74 1.37
CA LEU A 232 -3.45 14.32 0.71
C LEU A 232 -3.17 13.68 -0.66
N GLY A 233 -4.02 12.75 -1.12
CA GLY A 233 -3.80 12.01 -2.36
C GLY A 233 -3.80 12.87 -3.63
N ASN A 234 -3.23 12.36 -4.71
CA ASN A 234 -3.09 13.07 -5.99
C ASN A 234 -2.34 14.40 -5.83
N ASN A 235 -1.13 14.33 -5.31
CA ASN A 235 -0.18 15.44 -5.19
C ASN A 235 1.20 14.96 -5.66
N LEU A 236 2.24 15.75 -5.40
CA LEU A 236 3.64 15.44 -5.70
C LEU A 236 4.45 15.31 -4.40
N LEU A 237 3.83 14.86 -3.31
CA LEU A 237 4.49 14.72 -2.01
C LEU A 237 5.58 13.65 -2.05
N GLU A 238 6.71 13.94 -1.41
CA GLU A 238 7.92 13.13 -1.39
C GLU A 238 8.30 12.78 0.07
N GLY A 239 9.39 12.04 0.27
CA GLY A 239 9.83 11.63 1.60
C GLY A 239 9.01 10.48 2.19
N THR A 240 9.14 10.25 3.49
CA THR A 240 8.50 9.12 4.19
C THR A 240 7.14 9.49 4.77
N ILE A 241 6.31 8.49 5.04
CA ILE A 241 5.09 8.67 5.84
C ILE A 241 5.53 8.92 7.30
N PRO A 242 5.15 10.05 7.94
CA PRO A 242 5.46 10.31 9.34
C PRO A 242 4.70 9.36 10.27
N ASP A 243 5.10 9.29 11.54
CA ASP A 243 4.40 8.50 12.53
C ASP A 243 3.05 9.14 12.90
N LEU A 244 1.98 8.67 12.27
CA LEU A 244 0.60 9.12 12.50
C LEU A 244 -0.14 8.25 13.53
N GLY A 245 0.54 7.30 14.19
CA GLY A 245 -0.10 6.29 15.04
C GLY A 245 -0.84 6.82 16.26
N ASN A 246 -0.61 8.09 16.63
CA ASN A 246 -1.28 8.77 17.75
C ASN A 246 -2.62 9.43 17.37
N LEU A 247 -3.03 9.37 16.10
CA LEU A 247 -4.29 9.97 15.64
C LEU A 247 -5.47 9.03 15.89
N ASP A 248 -5.82 8.84 17.17
CA ASP A 248 -6.83 7.88 17.62
C ASP A 248 -8.22 8.09 16.99
N ASN A 249 -8.59 9.32 16.61
CA ASN A 249 -9.88 9.64 16.00
C ASN A 249 -9.90 9.47 14.48
N LEU A 250 -8.76 9.18 13.84
CA LEU A 250 -8.66 9.12 12.39
C LEU A 250 -9.46 7.93 11.85
N THR A 251 -10.36 8.22 10.91
CA THR A 251 -11.18 7.22 10.21
C THR A 251 -10.71 7.03 8.78
N ASP A 252 -10.24 8.08 8.12
CA ASP A 252 -9.98 8.05 6.69
C ASP A 252 -8.63 8.70 6.36
N LEU A 253 -7.68 7.90 5.87
CA LEU A 253 -6.34 8.32 5.47
C LEU A 253 -6.10 8.03 3.99
N TYR A 254 -5.95 9.11 3.20
CA TYR A 254 -5.66 9.05 1.77
C TYR A 254 -4.32 9.71 1.45
N LEU A 255 -3.31 8.90 1.14
CA LEU A 255 -1.98 9.33 0.70
C LEU A 255 -1.64 8.84 -0.72
N ASN A 256 -2.60 8.24 -1.42
CA ASN A 256 -2.42 7.63 -2.73
C ASN A 256 -2.04 8.62 -3.83
N ASN A 257 -1.38 8.14 -4.89
CA ASN A 257 -0.93 8.97 -6.03
C ASN A 257 -0.03 10.13 -5.56
N ASN A 258 1.08 9.78 -4.94
CA ASN A 258 2.16 10.69 -4.55
C ASN A 258 3.51 10.04 -4.93
N ARG A 259 4.62 10.57 -4.41
CA ARG A 259 5.99 10.05 -4.60
C ARG A 259 6.60 9.63 -3.26
N LEU A 260 5.77 9.14 -2.33
CA LEU A 260 6.22 8.76 -0.99
C LEU A 260 7.13 7.52 -1.07
N ILE A 261 8.21 7.53 -0.29
CA ILE A 261 9.25 6.48 -0.23
C ILE A 261 9.33 5.89 1.18
N GLY A 262 10.16 4.86 1.34
CA GLY A 262 10.41 4.21 2.63
C GLY A 262 9.32 3.23 3.03
N SER A 263 9.40 2.70 4.25
CA SER A 263 8.46 1.71 4.75
C SER A 263 7.14 2.32 5.20
N ILE A 264 6.09 1.48 5.20
CA ILE A 264 4.84 1.80 5.89
C ILE A 264 5.12 1.75 7.40
N PRO A 265 4.89 2.83 8.17
CA PRO A 265 5.14 2.83 9.61
C PRO A 265 4.29 1.78 10.34
N GLU A 266 4.91 0.97 11.20
CA GLU A 266 4.19 -0.05 12.00
C GLU A 266 3.14 0.58 12.92
N THR A 267 3.38 1.80 13.37
CA THR A 267 2.48 2.55 14.25
C THR A 267 1.13 2.85 13.61
N LEU A 268 0.97 2.73 12.29
CA LEU A 268 -0.34 2.83 11.65
C LEU A 268 -1.31 1.75 12.13
N ALA A 269 -0.80 0.62 12.64
CA ALA A 269 -1.59 -0.44 13.26
C ALA A 269 -2.27 -0.01 14.58
N ASN A 270 -1.88 1.12 15.18
CA ASN A 270 -2.47 1.62 16.42
C ASN A 270 -3.79 2.38 16.20
N MET A 271 -4.10 2.80 14.97
CA MET A 271 -5.27 3.63 14.67
C MET A 271 -6.58 2.83 14.62
N ALA A 272 -7.06 2.37 15.78
CA ALA A 272 -8.18 1.44 15.91
C ALA A 272 -9.54 1.94 15.31
N ASN A 273 -9.67 3.24 15.01
CA ASN A 273 -10.85 3.81 14.37
C ASN A 273 -10.77 3.87 12.84
N LEU A 274 -9.63 3.51 12.25
CA LEU A 274 -9.39 3.62 10.82
C LEU A 274 -10.33 2.70 10.03
N ARG A 275 -10.98 3.29 9.03
CA ARG A 275 -11.91 2.65 8.10
C ARG A 275 -11.35 2.60 6.68
N ILE A 276 -10.57 3.60 6.30
CA ILE A 276 -9.94 3.66 4.98
C ILE A 276 -8.46 3.99 5.13
N LEU A 277 -7.62 3.12 4.57
CA LEU A 277 -6.19 3.35 4.40
C LEU A 277 -5.85 3.20 2.91
N ASN A 278 -5.51 4.31 2.25
CA ASN A 278 -5.14 4.29 0.84
C ASN A 278 -3.76 4.90 0.62
N LEU A 279 -2.78 4.04 0.40
CA LEU A 279 -1.37 4.35 0.14
C LEU A 279 -0.94 4.00 -1.29
N GLY A 280 -1.88 3.58 -2.15
CA GLY A 280 -1.55 3.06 -3.47
C GLY A 280 -0.96 4.11 -4.43
N ASN A 281 -0.21 3.67 -5.43
CA ASN A 281 0.50 4.52 -6.39
C ASN A 281 1.49 5.48 -5.68
N ASN A 282 2.48 4.88 -5.00
CA ASN A 282 3.62 5.56 -4.39
C ASN A 282 4.89 4.75 -4.70
N GLN A 283 6.00 5.04 -4.00
CA GLN A 283 7.27 4.33 -4.09
C GLN A 283 7.63 3.66 -2.73
N LEU A 284 6.61 3.26 -1.97
CA LEU A 284 6.79 2.66 -0.65
C LEU A 284 7.49 1.30 -0.79
N SER A 285 8.42 1.00 0.11
CA SER A 285 9.24 -0.21 0.10
C SER A 285 9.15 -0.96 1.43
N GLY A 286 9.89 -2.08 1.55
CA GLY A 286 9.83 -2.93 2.75
C GLY A 286 8.55 -3.76 2.80
N THR A 287 8.29 -4.37 3.97
CA THR A 287 7.17 -5.29 4.15
C THR A 287 5.88 -4.58 4.50
N ILE A 288 4.74 -5.26 4.30
CA ILE A 288 3.45 -4.82 4.84
C ILE A 288 3.48 -5.07 6.37
N PRO A 289 3.28 -4.04 7.21
CA PRO A 289 3.23 -4.22 8.67
C PRO A 289 1.98 -5.01 9.09
N ASP A 290 1.95 -5.48 10.33
CA ASP A 290 0.77 -6.16 10.87
C ASP A 290 -0.38 -5.17 11.11
N LEU A 291 -1.29 -5.09 10.13
CA LEU A 291 -2.47 -4.22 10.19
C LEU A 291 -3.71 -4.95 10.74
N GLY A 292 -3.58 -6.19 11.24
CA GLY A 292 -4.72 -7.02 11.65
C GLY A 292 -5.51 -6.49 12.84
N SER A 293 -4.95 -5.54 13.60
CA SER A 293 -5.61 -4.82 14.70
C SER A 293 -6.66 -3.81 14.22
N LEU A 294 -6.60 -3.37 12.95
CA LEU A 294 -7.47 -2.34 12.37
C LEU A 294 -8.86 -2.89 12.02
N THR A 295 -9.53 -3.51 12.98
CA THR A 295 -10.76 -4.29 12.78
C THR A 295 -11.94 -3.53 12.17
N LYS A 296 -11.91 -2.18 12.10
CA LYS A 296 -12.92 -1.34 11.44
C LYS A 296 -12.63 -1.04 9.97
N LEU A 297 -11.49 -1.52 9.45
CA LEU A 297 -11.04 -1.23 8.10
C LEU A 297 -12.00 -1.84 7.06
N THR A 298 -12.45 -0.99 6.15
CA THR A 298 -13.34 -1.35 5.03
C THR A 298 -12.60 -1.30 3.69
N ARG A 299 -11.52 -0.51 3.61
CA ARG A 299 -10.70 -0.38 2.39
C ARG A 299 -9.22 -0.29 2.73
N LEU A 300 -8.43 -1.19 2.14
CA LEU A 300 -6.97 -1.20 2.20
C LEU A 300 -6.41 -1.15 0.77
N GLY A 301 -5.78 -0.03 0.42
CA GLY A 301 -5.11 0.17 -0.87
C GLY A 301 -3.61 0.31 -0.69
N LEU A 302 -2.84 -0.70 -1.11
CA LEU A 302 -1.37 -0.72 -1.09
C LEU A 302 -0.77 -0.97 -2.49
N ASN A 303 -1.61 -0.99 -3.52
CA ASN A 303 -1.22 -1.31 -4.89
C ASN A 303 -0.22 -0.31 -5.50
N ASN A 304 0.54 -0.74 -6.51
CA ASN A 304 1.48 0.09 -7.26
C ASN A 304 2.48 0.80 -6.31
N ASN A 305 3.22 0.00 -5.56
CA ASN A 305 4.34 0.39 -4.70
C ASN A 305 5.50 -0.60 -4.93
N SER A 306 6.56 -0.52 -4.14
CA SER A 306 7.70 -1.44 -4.16
C SER A 306 7.73 -2.34 -2.91
N LEU A 307 6.55 -2.72 -2.39
CA LEU A 307 6.44 -3.53 -1.18
C LEU A 307 6.93 -4.97 -1.44
N THR A 308 7.67 -5.53 -0.50
CA THR A 308 8.31 -6.85 -0.57
C THR A 308 7.80 -7.79 0.52
N GLY A 309 8.22 -9.05 0.45
CA GLY A 309 7.92 -10.06 1.46
C GLY A 309 6.47 -10.59 1.40
N PRO A 310 6.07 -11.39 2.40
CA PRO A 310 4.78 -12.06 2.41
C PRO A 310 3.62 -11.11 2.71
N VAL A 311 2.44 -11.48 2.21
CA VAL A 311 1.18 -10.88 2.68
C VAL A 311 0.94 -11.34 4.14
N PRO A 312 0.75 -10.45 5.12
CA PRO A 312 0.50 -10.86 6.50
C PRO A 312 -0.82 -11.63 6.65
N GLY A 313 -0.78 -12.80 7.28
CA GLY A 313 -1.99 -13.60 7.54
C GLY A 313 -2.98 -12.90 8.48
N THR A 314 -2.49 -11.99 9.31
CA THR A 314 -3.31 -11.16 10.21
C THR A 314 -4.30 -10.24 9.48
N LEU A 315 -4.09 -9.98 8.19
CA LEU A 315 -5.09 -9.29 7.36
C LEU A 315 -6.42 -10.06 7.32
N GLY A 316 -6.43 -11.37 7.57
CA GLY A 316 -7.65 -12.17 7.72
C GLY A 316 -8.54 -11.77 8.91
N ASN A 317 -8.05 -10.97 9.86
CA ASN A 317 -8.81 -10.47 11.01
C ASN A 317 -9.72 -9.27 10.66
N LEU A 318 -9.60 -8.70 9.46
CA LEU A 318 -10.31 -7.50 9.04
C LEU A 318 -11.73 -7.83 8.54
N GLU A 319 -12.60 -8.28 9.43
CA GLU A 319 -13.93 -8.83 9.07
C GLU A 319 -14.83 -7.87 8.26
N TYR A 320 -14.62 -6.54 8.37
CA TYR A 320 -15.36 -5.51 7.62
C TYR A 320 -14.70 -5.09 6.30
N LEU A 321 -13.57 -5.70 5.92
CA LEU A 321 -12.84 -5.32 4.72
C LEU A 321 -13.66 -5.66 3.47
N GLU A 322 -13.95 -4.64 2.67
CA GLU A 322 -14.70 -4.75 1.41
C GLU A 322 -13.77 -4.68 0.19
N TYR A 323 -12.67 -3.94 0.31
CA TYR A 323 -11.71 -3.67 -0.77
C TYR A 323 -10.26 -3.92 -0.31
N LEU A 324 -9.56 -4.83 -1.00
CA LEU A 324 -8.14 -5.10 -0.79
C LEU A 324 -7.38 -5.02 -2.12
N TYR A 325 -6.51 -4.02 -2.25
CA TYR A 325 -5.66 -3.81 -3.43
C TYR A 325 -4.18 -3.98 -3.08
N LEU A 326 -3.55 -5.05 -3.56
CA LEU A 326 -2.13 -5.37 -3.36
C LEU A 326 -1.34 -5.47 -4.67
N HIS A 327 -2.00 -5.33 -5.82
CA HIS A 327 -1.40 -5.51 -7.13
C HIS A 327 -0.25 -4.55 -7.44
N GLY A 328 0.67 -4.95 -8.32
CA GLY A 328 1.75 -4.08 -8.78
C GLY A 328 2.79 -3.79 -7.70
N ASN A 329 3.19 -4.81 -6.93
CA ASN A 329 4.23 -4.74 -5.92
C ASN A 329 5.31 -5.81 -6.20
N GLN A 330 6.19 -6.05 -5.24
CA GLN A 330 7.21 -7.12 -5.24
C GLN A 330 6.90 -8.14 -4.13
N LEU A 331 5.62 -8.37 -3.82
CA LEU A 331 5.22 -9.30 -2.75
C LEU A 331 5.54 -10.73 -3.17
N THR A 332 6.11 -11.52 -2.26
CA THR A 332 6.56 -12.90 -2.50
C THR A 332 5.92 -13.86 -1.51
N GLY A 333 6.11 -15.17 -1.71
CA GLY A 333 5.67 -16.19 -0.76
C GLY A 333 4.20 -16.61 -0.88
N PRO A 334 3.75 -17.48 0.04
CA PRO A 334 2.42 -18.06 -0.01
C PRO A 334 1.33 -17.04 0.34
N ILE A 335 0.20 -17.11 -0.34
CA ILE A 335 -1.00 -16.36 0.01
C ILE A 335 -1.59 -16.98 1.30
N PRO A 336 -1.79 -16.19 2.38
CA PRO A 336 -2.31 -16.71 3.65
C PRO A 336 -3.74 -17.27 3.52
N ALA A 337 -3.97 -18.44 4.11
CA ALA A 337 -5.30 -19.07 4.13
C ALA A 337 -6.31 -18.26 4.96
N GLU A 338 -5.83 -17.48 5.91
CA GLU A 338 -6.59 -16.58 6.77
C GLU A 338 -7.38 -15.54 5.98
N LEU A 339 -6.96 -15.19 4.75
CA LEU A 339 -7.73 -14.28 3.89
C LEU A 339 -9.14 -14.80 3.57
N MET A 340 -9.39 -16.11 3.67
CA MET A 340 -10.73 -16.69 3.52
C MET A 340 -11.70 -16.25 4.64
N ASN A 341 -11.20 -15.73 5.76
CA ASN A 341 -12.03 -15.19 6.84
C ASN A 341 -12.69 -13.85 6.49
N LEU A 342 -12.27 -13.20 5.41
CA LEU A 342 -12.78 -11.90 4.95
C LEU A 342 -14.15 -12.04 4.26
N ARG A 343 -15.20 -12.20 5.07
CA ARG A 343 -16.57 -12.50 4.58
C ARG A 343 -17.21 -11.36 3.78
N ASN A 344 -16.84 -10.12 4.07
CA ASN A 344 -17.37 -8.92 3.40
C ASN A 344 -16.56 -8.49 2.17
N LEU A 345 -15.48 -9.20 1.85
CA LEU A 345 -14.57 -8.81 0.77
C LEU A 345 -15.27 -8.96 -0.59
N GLY A 346 -15.59 -7.82 -1.21
CA GLY A 346 -16.20 -7.74 -2.53
C GLY A 346 -15.16 -7.59 -3.64
N TYR A 347 -14.06 -6.88 -3.37
CA TYR A 347 -13.00 -6.60 -4.34
C TYR A 347 -11.64 -6.97 -3.78
N LEU A 348 -10.96 -7.88 -4.47
CA LEU A 348 -9.59 -8.30 -4.19
C LEU A 348 -8.79 -8.18 -5.48
N VAL A 349 -7.64 -7.52 -5.45
CA VAL A 349 -6.74 -7.46 -6.62
C VAL A 349 -5.30 -7.64 -6.16
N ILE A 350 -4.71 -8.79 -6.46
CA ILE A 350 -3.37 -9.21 -6.01
C ILE A 350 -2.40 -9.49 -7.18
N ARG A 351 -2.82 -9.17 -8.41
CA ARG A 351 -2.08 -9.39 -9.66
C ARG A 351 -0.68 -8.77 -9.65
N TYR A 352 0.19 -9.27 -10.52
CA TYR A 352 1.50 -8.67 -10.76
C TYR A 352 2.35 -8.59 -9.48
N ASN A 353 2.53 -9.74 -8.84
CA ASN A 353 3.45 -9.98 -7.71
C ASN A 353 4.16 -11.33 -7.96
N ALA A 354 4.73 -11.94 -6.93
CA ALA A 354 5.28 -13.29 -6.92
C ALA A 354 4.56 -14.19 -5.89
N LEU A 355 3.23 -14.08 -5.82
CA LEU A 355 2.41 -14.79 -4.82
C LEU A 355 1.93 -16.14 -5.34
N PHE A 356 1.90 -17.16 -4.48
CA PHE A 356 1.42 -18.50 -4.85
C PHE A 356 0.57 -19.16 -3.76
N THR A 357 -0.18 -20.19 -4.14
CA THR A 357 -0.80 -21.12 -3.19
C THR A 357 -1.20 -22.40 -3.90
N ASP A 358 -1.08 -23.53 -3.21
CA ASP A 358 -1.59 -24.83 -3.66
C ASP A 358 -2.89 -25.22 -2.91
N ASN A 359 -3.42 -24.35 -2.05
CA ASN A 359 -4.66 -24.60 -1.32
C ASN A 359 -5.88 -24.41 -2.24
N SER A 360 -6.56 -25.50 -2.58
CA SER A 360 -7.71 -25.51 -3.51
C SER A 360 -8.89 -24.66 -3.07
N ASN A 361 -9.17 -24.58 -1.76
CA ASN A 361 -10.23 -23.74 -1.21
C ASN A 361 -9.87 -22.25 -1.34
N LEU A 362 -8.61 -21.92 -1.05
CA LEU A 362 -8.12 -20.55 -1.21
C LEU A 362 -8.11 -20.13 -2.69
N ILE A 363 -7.69 -20.99 -3.61
CA ILE A 363 -7.77 -20.73 -5.05
C ILE A 363 -9.22 -20.43 -5.45
N THR A 364 -10.19 -21.24 -5.02
CA THR A 364 -11.62 -21.01 -5.30
C THR A 364 -12.10 -19.68 -4.72
N PHE A 365 -11.66 -19.32 -3.51
CA PHE A 365 -11.97 -18.04 -2.87
C PHE A 365 -11.41 -16.85 -3.68
N LEU A 366 -10.20 -16.96 -4.20
CA LEU A 366 -9.51 -15.95 -5.01
C LEU A 366 -10.12 -15.82 -6.40
N ASP A 367 -10.39 -16.93 -7.09
CA ASP A 367 -10.92 -16.95 -8.47
C ASP A 367 -12.29 -16.28 -8.58
N ASN A 368 -13.11 -16.40 -7.54
CA ASN A 368 -14.41 -15.74 -7.44
C ASN A 368 -14.32 -14.21 -7.34
N ARG A 369 -13.14 -13.65 -7.02
CA ARG A 369 -12.90 -12.21 -6.85
C ARG A 369 -11.96 -11.64 -7.90
N ASP A 370 -10.97 -12.43 -8.32
CA ASP A 370 -9.94 -12.04 -9.28
C ASP A 370 -9.48 -13.22 -10.13
N SER A 371 -10.31 -13.70 -11.05
CA SER A 371 -9.99 -14.86 -11.92
C SER A 371 -8.66 -14.79 -12.70
N ALA A 372 -8.00 -13.64 -12.82
CA ALA A 372 -6.71 -13.52 -13.51
C ALA A 372 -5.51 -13.42 -12.56
N TRP A 373 -5.72 -13.49 -11.23
CA TRP A 373 -4.66 -13.36 -10.24
C TRP A 373 -3.50 -14.31 -10.52
N LYS A 374 -3.81 -15.60 -10.77
CA LYS A 374 -2.84 -16.68 -10.96
C LYS A 374 -1.95 -16.48 -12.19
N ASN A 375 -2.53 -16.02 -13.29
CA ASN A 375 -1.82 -15.88 -14.58
C ASN A 375 -0.95 -14.62 -14.67
N SER A 376 -0.79 -13.89 -13.56
CA SER A 376 -0.03 -12.64 -13.49
C SER A 376 1.09 -12.68 -12.44
N GLN A 377 1.30 -13.83 -11.80
CA GLN A 377 2.32 -14.00 -10.78
C GLN A 377 3.64 -14.44 -11.40
N THR A 378 4.75 -13.83 -10.96
CA THR A 378 6.11 -14.28 -11.25
C THR A 378 6.44 -15.43 -10.32
N LEU A 379 6.32 -16.66 -10.81
CA LEU A 379 6.49 -17.88 -10.00
C LEU A 379 7.84 -18.54 -10.25
N ALA A 380 8.34 -19.28 -9.27
CA ALA A 380 9.53 -20.10 -9.48
C ALA A 380 9.25 -21.16 -10.57
N PRO A 381 10.23 -21.47 -11.44
CA PRO A 381 10.13 -22.67 -12.28
C PRO A 381 10.07 -23.92 -11.41
N LYS A 382 9.48 -24.98 -11.96
CA LYS A 382 9.31 -26.28 -11.28
C LYS A 382 10.16 -27.35 -11.95
N ASP A 383 10.30 -28.49 -11.29
CA ASP A 383 10.93 -29.70 -11.84
C ASP A 383 12.37 -29.45 -12.35
N LEU A 384 13.15 -28.68 -11.60
CA LEU A 384 14.56 -28.44 -11.91
C LEU A 384 15.34 -29.75 -11.76
N THR A 385 16.14 -30.11 -12.78
CA THR A 385 16.92 -31.36 -12.82
C THR A 385 18.25 -31.18 -13.56
N ILE A 386 19.22 -32.06 -13.27
CA ILE A 386 20.46 -32.17 -14.05
C ILE A 386 20.22 -33.10 -15.24
N LYS A 387 20.41 -32.59 -16.45
CA LYS A 387 20.18 -33.35 -17.69
C LYS A 387 21.43 -34.04 -18.23
N GLY A 388 22.60 -33.48 -17.94
CA GLY A 388 23.86 -34.03 -18.41
C GLY A 388 25.06 -33.21 -17.96
N VAL A 389 26.20 -33.88 -17.90
CA VAL A 389 27.49 -33.30 -17.51
C VAL A 389 28.51 -33.61 -18.58
N THR A 390 29.27 -32.61 -19.03
CA THR A 390 30.31 -32.76 -20.06
C THR A 390 31.50 -31.86 -19.71
N GLY A 391 32.59 -32.45 -19.21
CA GLY A 391 33.75 -31.68 -18.78
C GLY A 391 33.42 -30.78 -17.59
N ASP A 392 33.68 -29.49 -17.74
CA ASP A 392 33.39 -28.42 -16.76
C ASP A 392 31.97 -27.83 -16.92
N THR A 393 31.09 -28.52 -17.67
CA THR A 393 29.76 -28.03 -18.03
C THR A 393 28.65 -28.94 -17.50
N ILE A 394 27.69 -28.35 -16.78
CA ILE A 394 26.46 -28.99 -16.30
C ILE A 394 25.25 -28.41 -17.03
N THR A 395 24.41 -29.28 -17.61
CA THR A 395 23.16 -28.90 -18.27
C THR A 395 22.00 -29.05 -17.30
N LEU A 396 21.28 -27.96 -17.04
CA LEU A 396 20.08 -27.91 -16.22
C LEU A 396 18.83 -27.89 -17.11
N GLU A 397 17.76 -28.56 -16.69
CA GLU A 397 16.45 -28.57 -17.34
C GLU A 397 15.35 -28.30 -16.29
N TRP A 398 14.30 -27.55 -16.64
CA TRP A 398 13.17 -27.22 -15.76
C TRP A 398 11.88 -27.01 -16.54
N THR A 399 10.73 -27.06 -15.86
CA THR A 399 9.42 -26.70 -16.42
C THR A 399 9.27 -25.16 -16.47
N PRO A 400 9.09 -24.56 -17.66
CA PRO A 400 8.93 -23.11 -17.79
C PRO A 400 7.70 -22.56 -17.07
N VAL A 401 7.79 -21.32 -16.60
CA VAL A 401 6.67 -20.61 -15.97
C VAL A 401 5.53 -20.34 -16.97
N THR A 402 4.30 -20.36 -16.50
CA THR A 402 3.12 -20.12 -17.34
C THR A 402 2.89 -18.65 -17.68
N TYR A 403 3.43 -17.72 -16.89
CA TYR A 403 3.23 -16.28 -17.06
C TYR A 403 4.25 -15.66 -18.03
N THR A 404 3.95 -15.71 -19.33
CA THR A 404 4.83 -15.23 -20.41
C THR A 404 4.42 -13.91 -21.04
N ALA A 405 3.30 -13.31 -20.61
CA ALA A 405 2.70 -12.16 -21.29
C ALA A 405 3.53 -10.86 -21.20
N ASN A 406 4.41 -10.73 -20.21
CA ASN A 406 5.30 -9.57 -20.04
C ASN A 406 6.79 -10.01 -20.04
N PRO A 407 7.71 -9.15 -20.55
CA PRO A 407 9.13 -9.48 -20.64
C PRO A 407 9.76 -9.91 -19.31
N GLY A 408 10.83 -10.68 -19.39
CA GLY A 408 11.57 -11.22 -18.26
C GLY A 408 12.16 -12.57 -18.64
N GLY A 409 12.48 -13.40 -17.67
CA GLY A 409 13.06 -14.71 -17.95
C GLY A 409 13.57 -15.40 -16.70
N TYR A 410 14.78 -15.96 -16.75
CA TYR A 410 15.34 -16.78 -15.68
C TYR A 410 16.71 -16.28 -15.21
N ILE A 411 16.96 -16.43 -13.91
CA ILE A 411 18.25 -16.25 -13.27
C ILE A 411 18.69 -17.65 -12.80
N ILE A 412 19.81 -18.13 -13.33
CA ILE A 412 20.43 -19.40 -12.92
C ILE A 412 21.46 -19.09 -11.83
N SER A 413 21.34 -19.79 -10.72
CA SER A 413 22.18 -19.57 -9.54
C SER A 413 22.75 -20.89 -9.06
N TYR A 414 24.01 -20.87 -8.59
CA TYR A 414 24.66 -22.04 -8.01
C TYR A 414 25.45 -21.68 -6.76
N SER A 415 25.71 -22.65 -5.89
CA SER A 415 26.55 -22.52 -4.70
C SER A 415 27.39 -23.78 -4.51
N THR A 416 28.46 -23.70 -3.72
CA THR A 416 29.23 -24.86 -3.23
C THR A 416 28.85 -25.21 -1.79
N SER A 417 27.77 -24.64 -1.28
CA SER A 417 27.24 -24.88 0.06
C SER A 417 25.74 -25.06 -0.02
N ASN A 418 25.22 -26.05 0.72
CA ASN A 418 23.79 -26.31 0.78
C ASN A 418 23.03 -25.06 1.27
N GLY A 419 22.01 -24.63 0.53
CA GLY A 419 21.21 -23.44 0.85
C GLY A 419 21.86 -22.10 0.50
N GLY A 420 23.07 -22.09 -0.07
CA GLY A 420 23.78 -20.89 -0.49
C GLY A 420 24.88 -20.42 0.46
N PRO A 421 25.41 -19.18 0.29
CA PRO A 421 24.93 -18.13 -0.63
C PRO A 421 25.09 -18.52 -2.10
N TYR A 422 24.08 -18.24 -2.90
CA TYR A 422 24.13 -18.50 -4.33
C TYR A 422 24.86 -17.40 -5.09
N ASN A 423 25.73 -17.78 -6.01
CA ASN A 423 26.26 -16.91 -7.03
C ASN A 423 25.15 -16.62 -8.05
N ASN A 424 24.63 -15.38 -8.05
CA ASN A 424 23.54 -14.95 -8.92
C ASN A 424 24.02 -14.37 -10.27
N ASP A 425 25.34 -14.29 -10.50
CA ASP A 425 25.92 -13.61 -11.66
C ASP A 425 26.20 -14.55 -12.85
N TYR A 426 25.88 -15.83 -12.72
CA TYR A 426 26.29 -16.81 -13.73
C TYR A 426 25.58 -16.61 -15.08
N ALA A 427 24.24 -16.57 -15.09
CA ALA A 427 23.50 -16.34 -16.33
C ALA A 427 22.09 -15.78 -16.07
N THR A 428 21.75 -14.73 -16.81
CA THR A 428 20.37 -14.24 -16.95
C THR A 428 19.89 -14.55 -18.37
N ILE A 429 18.80 -15.30 -18.49
CA ILE A 429 18.16 -15.63 -19.76
C ILE A 429 16.90 -14.79 -19.89
N ALA A 430 16.86 -13.85 -20.83
CA ALA A 430 15.71 -12.96 -21.05
C ALA A 430 14.61 -13.59 -21.94
N ASP A 431 14.27 -14.85 -21.68
CA ASP A 431 13.21 -15.58 -22.37
C ASP A 431 12.52 -16.57 -21.41
N LYS A 432 11.26 -16.24 -21.04
CA LYS A 432 10.43 -17.06 -20.15
C LYS A 432 10.01 -18.41 -20.72
N THR A 433 10.18 -18.65 -22.02
CA THR A 433 9.89 -19.94 -22.65
C THR A 433 11.07 -20.91 -22.61
N THR A 434 12.25 -20.44 -22.17
CA THR A 434 13.43 -21.29 -22.00
C THR A 434 13.19 -22.33 -20.91
N ALA A 435 13.59 -23.57 -21.20
CA ALA A 435 13.44 -24.73 -20.31
C ALA A 435 14.79 -25.35 -19.91
N LYS A 436 15.91 -24.79 -20.36
CA LYS A 436 17.25 -25.35 -20.12
C LYS A 436 18.35 -24.29 -20.14
N ALA A 437 19.44 -24.55 -19.43
CA ALA A 437 20.66 -23.75 -19.45
C ALA A 437 21.91 -24.62 -19.24
N GLU A 438 23.05 -24.13 -19.72
CA GLU A 438 24.36 -24.74 -19.49
C GLU A 438 25.14 -23.87 -18.49
N VAL A 439 25.61 -24.50 -17.41
CA VAL A 439 26.54 -23.91 -16.44
C VAL A 439 27.95 -24.40 -16.74
N ILE A 440 28.85 -23.53 -17.18
CA ILE A 440 30.19 -23.82 -17.71
C ILE A 440 31.27 -23.30 -16.75
N GLY A 441 32.48 -23.85 -16.85
CA GLY A 441 33.63 -23.41 -16.06
C GLY A 441 33.54 -23.82 -14.58
N LEU A 442 32.86 -24.93 -14.31
CA LEU A 442 32.77 -25.54 -12.98
C LEU A 442 33.96 -26.46 -12.71
N ASP A 443 34.40 -26.51 -11.46
CA ASP A 443 35.45 -27.43 -11.03
C ASP A 443 34.89 -28.86 -10.94
N ILE A 444 35.56 -29.81 -11.61
CA ILE A 444 35.02 -31.16 -11.82
C ILE A 444 34.92 -32.01 -10.54
N ASP A 445 35.69 -31.65 -9.51
CA ASP A 445 35.78 -32.35 -8.22
C ASP A 445 35.11 -31.53 -7.10
N THR A 446 33.99 -30.87 -7.42
CA THR A 446 33.30 -30.00 -6.47
C THR A 446 31.79 -30.24 -6.50
N ILE A 447 31.18 -30.32 -5.32
CA ILE A 447 29.73 -30.40 -5.14
C ILE A 447 29.11 -29.04 -5.44
N TYR A 448 28.07 -29.02 -6.27
CA TYR A 448 27.35 -27.80 -6.61
C TYR A 448 25.86 -27.91 -6.34
N TYR A 449 25.30 -26.87 -5.75
CA TYR A 449 23.89 -26.72 -5.43
C TYR A 449 23.27 -25.71 -6.39
N PHE A 450 22.33 -26.12 -7.23
CA PHE A 450 21.69 -25.26 -8.23
C PHE A 450 20.28 -24.86 -7.82
N SER A 451 19.91 -23.64 -8.18
CA SER A 451 18.53 -23.15 -8.10
C SER A 451 18.26 -22.17 -9.24
N VAL A 452 17.00 -22.09 -9.68
CA VAL A 452 16.57 -21.18 -10.74
C VAL A 452 15.43 -20.30 -10.23
N ARG A 453 15.46 -19.01 -10.58
CA ARG A 453 14.37 -18.07 -10.32
C ARG A 453 13.86 -17.50 -11.62
N SER A 454 12.58 -17.14 -11.66
CA SER A 454 12.06 -16.32 -12.75
C SER A 454 12.00 -14.85 -12.34
N PHE A 455 12.08 -13.97 -13.33
CA PHE A 455 11.85 -12.54 -13.15
C PHE A 455 10.91 -11.99 -14.21
N THR A 456 10.22 -10.91 -13.88
CA THR A 456 9.39 -10.12 -14.78
C THR A 456 9.86 -8.68 -14.73
N ASN A 457 10.18 -8.11 -15.90
CA ASN A 457 10.62 -6.73 -16.03
C ASN A 457 9.49 -5.74 -15.72
N PRO A 458 9.81 -4.48 -15.37
CA PRO A 458 8.83 -3.41 -15.28
C PRO A 458 7.95 -3.31 -16.53
N HIS A 459 6.64 -3.12 -16.33
CA HIS A 459 5.65 -2.94 -17.38
C HIS A 459 4.49 -2.05 -16.89
N ILE A 460 3.52 -1.76 -17.77
CA ILE A 460 2.46 -0.77 -17.48
C ILE A 460 1.62 -1.06 -16.21
N ASN A 461 1.51 -2.33 -15.80
CA ASN A 461 0.73 -2.71 -14.61
C ASN A 461 1.59 -2.99 -13.37
N ASN A 462 2.92 -2.93 -13.49
CA ASN A 462 3.85 -3.02 -12.36
C ASN A 462 5.18 -2.36 -12.74
N GLN A 463 5.54 -1.28 -12.06
CA GLN A 463 6.78 -0.53 -12.35
C GLN A 463 8.03 -1.15 -11.70
N ASN A 464 7.88 -2.25 -10.98
CA ASN A 464 8.99 -2.98 -10.37
C ASN A 464 9.47 -4.11 -11.28
N GLU A 465 10.75 -4.45 -11.16
CA GLU A 465 11.19 -5.80 -11.48
C GLU A 465 10.72 -6.72 -10.34
N VAL A 466 10.06 -7.81 -10.70
CA VAL A 466 9.56 -8.79 -9.73
C VAL A 466 10.31 -10.08 -9.96
N THR A 467 10.93 -10.62 -8.91
CA THR A 467 11.65 -11.89 -8.93
C THR A 467 10.91 -12.89 -8.05
N SER A 468 10.79 -14.12 -8.51
CA SER A 468 10.19 -15.20 -7.72
C SER A 468 11.09 -15.63 -6.57
N ASP A 469 10.55 -16.47 -5.67
CA ASP A 469 11.39 -17.31 -4.82
C ASP A 469 12.22 -18.29 -5.67
N TYR A 470 13.27 -18.88 -5.08
CA TYR A 470 14.04 -19.96 -5.70
C TYR A 470 13.14 -21.17 -5.99
N SER A 471 13.43 -21.87 -7.09
CA SER A 471 12.94 -23.24 -7.30
C SER A 471 13.41 -24.15 -6.16
N GLN A 472 12.94 -25.40 -6.18
CA GLN A 472 13.62 -26.46 -5.45
C GLN A 472 15.12 -26.47 -5.84
N GLN A 473 15.97 -26.65 -4.82
CA GLN A 473 17.40 -26.81 -5.01
C GLN A 473 17.69 -28.24 -5.47
N ILE A 474 18.67 -28.40 -6.35
CA ILE A 474 19.22 -29.70 -6.72
C ILE A 474 20.73 -29.72 -6.48
N VAL A 475 21.29 -30.90 -6.26
CA VAL A 475 22.70 -31.11 -5.95
C VAL A 475 23.39 -31.87 -7.09
N TYR A 476 24.57 -31.41 -7.47
CA TYR A 476 25.47 -32.18 -8.31
C TYR A 476 26.56 -32.78 -7.45
N TYR A 477 26.63 -34.10 -7.44
CA TYR A 477 27.74 -34.87 -6.90
C TYR A 477 28.68 -35.31 -8.05
N PRO A 478 29.99 -35.07 -7.94
CA PRO A 478 30.96 -35.69 -8.83
C PRO A 478 30.84 -37.24 -8.79
N PRO A 479 30.95 -37.96 -9.92
CA PRO A 479 30.62 -39.38 -10.00
C PRO A 479 31.41 -40.35 -9.09
N TYR A 480 32.53 -39.89 -8.52
CA TYR A 480 33.42 -40.68 -7.66
C TYR A 480 33.57 -40.06 -6.27
N MET A 481 32.78 -39.03 -5.97
CA MET A 481 32.79 -38.41 -4.65
C MET A 481 32.15 -39.39 -3.67
N ASP A 482 32.82 -39.55 -2.53
CA ASP A 482 32.46 -40.37 -1.39
C ASP A 482 32.90 -39.53 -0.19
N THR A 483 31.97 -38.73 0.33
CA THR A 483 32.27 -37.61 1.23
C THR A 483 32.54 -38.09 2.65
N ASP A 484 31.88 -39.14 3.11
CA ASP A 484 32.06 -39.75 4.43
C ASP A 484 33.00 -40.97 4.44
N SER A 485 33.47 -41.39 3.26
CA SER A 485 34.46 -42.46 3.06
C SER A 485 33.98 -43.84 3.50
N ASP A 486 32.69 -44.10 3.39
CA ASP A 486 32.07 -45.38 3.75
C ASP A 486 32.16 -46.43 2.60
N GLY A 487 32.43 -45.98 1.37
CA GLY A 487 32.56 -46.79 0.16
C GLY A 487 31.36 -46.73 -0.78
N ILE A 488 30.31 -45.97 -0.47
CA ILE A 488 29.17 -45.66 -1.34
C ILE A 488 29.39 -44.25 -1.91
N PRO A 489 29.34 -44.05 -3.24
CA PRO A 489 29.46 -42.70 -3.80
C PRO A 489 28.23 -41.84 -3.50
N ASP A 490 28.41 -40.57 -3.16
CA ASP A 490 27.32 -39.62 -2.80
C ASP A 490 26.17 -39.60 -3.82
N ILE A 491 26.47 -39.79 -5.11
CA ILE A 491 25.48 -39.82 -6.20
C ILE A 491 24.53 -41.04 -6.15
N ILE A 492 24.94 -42.10 -5.46
CA ILE A 492 24.14 -43.29 -5.20
C ILE A 492 23.29 -43.09 -3.94
N GLU A 493 23.86 -42.42 -2.95
CA GLU A 493 23.23 -42.15 -1.66
C GLU A 493 22.09 -41.15 -1.81
N ASP A 494 22.32 -40.00 -2.44
CA ASP A 494 21.26 -39.06 -2.87
C ASP A 494 20.96 -39.28 -4.36
N ALA A 495 20.31 -40.40 -4.66
CA ALA A 495 20.01 -40.82 -6.03
C ALA A 495 19.13 -39.83 -6.78
N ASN A 496 18.26 -39.11 -6.07
CA ASN A 496 17.35 -38.13 -6.66
C ASN A 496 17.92 -36.70 -6.70
N GLN A 497 19.09 -36.49 -6.10
CA GLN A 497 19.90 -35.28 -6.19
C GLN A 497 19.19 -34.03 -5.64
N ASN A 498 18.40 -34.19 -4.59
CA ASN A 498 17.69 -33.08 -3.95
C ASN A 498 18.39 -32.56 -2.68
N GLY A 499 19.44 -33.23 -2.21
CA GLY A 499 20.22 -32.90 -1.02
C GLY A 499 19.49 -33.19 0.30
N VAL A 500 18.51 -34.09 0.27
CA VAL A 500 17.70 -34.54 1.40
C VAL A 500 17.72 -36.06 1.41
N VAL A 501 18.02 -36.66 2.57
CA VAL A 501 17.93 -38.11 2.75
C VAL A 501 16.45 -38.53 2.70
N ASP A 502 16.01 -39.09 1.58
CA ASP A 502 14.66 -39.60 1.40
C ASP A 502 14.52 -41.07 1.87
N PRO A 503 13.29 -41.57 2.13
CA PRO A 503 13.10 -42.97 2.47
C PRO A 503 13.67 -43.91 1.39
N GLY A 504 14.67 -44.71 1.76
CA GLY A 504 15.38 -45.61 0.85
C GLY A 504 16.76 -45.10 0.38
N GLU A 505 17.20 -43.94 0.86
CA GLU A 505 18.51 -43.34 0.63
C GLU A 505 19.35 -43.36 1.92
N THR A 506 20.67 -43.53 1.79
CA THR A 506 21.67 -43.32 2.85
C THR A 506 22.11 -41.84 2.88
N ASP A 507 22.74 -41.38 3.96
CA ASP A 507 23.17 -39.99 4.11
C ASP A 507 24.60 -39.77 3.59
N PRO A 508 24.81 -39.01 2.50
CA PRO A 508 26.15 -38.79 1.93
C PRO A 508 27.18 -38.10 2.84
N LEU A 509 26.77 -37.62 4.01
CA LEU A 509 27.62 -36.95 5.00
C LEU A 509 27.81 -37.76 6.27
N ASN A 510 27.25 -38.96 6.36
CA ASN A 510 27.25 -39.77 7.56
C ASN A 510 27.32 -41.26 7.22
N SER A 511 28.48 -41.85 7.51
CA SER A 511 28.83 -43.21 7.10
C SER A 511 28.05 -44.33 7.79
N ASP A 512 27.09 -44.01 8.67
CA ASP A 512 26.27 -44.92 9.47
C ASP A 512 24.88 -44.27 9.62
N THR A 513 24.02 -44.48 8.62
CA THR A 513 22.75 -43.77 8.45
C THR A 513 21.74 -44.13 9.55
N ASP A 514 21.72 -45.38 10.01
CA ASP A 514 20.78 -45.85 11.03
C ASP A 514 21.33 -45.81 12.46
N PHE A 515 22.62 -45.49 12.62
CA PHE A 515 23.34 -45.33 13.87
C PHE A 515 23.52 -46.62 14.69
N ASP A 516 23.60 -47.77 14.03
CA ASP A 516 23.79 -49.06 14.67
C ASP A 516 25.27 -49.44 14.92
N GLY A 517 26.18 -48.66 14.33
CA GLY A 517 27.63 -48.77 14.48
C GLY A 517 28.32 -49.59 13.39
N MET A 518 27.61 -49.99 12.34
CA MET A 518 28.15 -50.53 11.10
C MET A 518 28.09 -49.46 9.99
N PRO A 519 29.12 -49.35 9.12
CA PRO A 519 29.06 -48.38 8.04
C PRO A 519 28.16 -48.84 6.89
N ASP A 520 27.42 -47.92 6.29
CA ASP A 520 26.44 -48.22 5.23
C ASP A 520 27.11 -48.98 4.06
N GLY A 521 28.28 -48.53 3.60
CA GLY A 521 29.05 -49.20 2.55
C GLY A 521 29.53 -50.60 2.90
N TRP A 522 29.79 -50.89 4.19
CA TRP A 522 30.09 -52.24 4.65
C TRP A 522 28.85 -53.12 4.62
N GLU A 523 27.72 -52.62 5.09
CA GLU A 523 26.45 -53.34 5.09
C GLU A 523 26.00 -53.67 3.66
N VAL A 524 26.02 -52.69 2.76
CA VAL A 524 25.72 -52.88 1.33
C VAL A 524 26.66 -53.90 0.70
N GLN A 525 27.95 -53.90 1.06
CA GLN A 525 28.93 -54.88 0.56
C GLN A 525 28.53 -56.32 0.93
N TYR A 526 28.01 -56.54 2.13
CA TYR A 526 27.59 -57.86 2.62
C TYR A 526 26.09 -58.14 2.42
N GLY A 527 25.34 -57.21 1.84
CA GLY A 527 23.92 -57.39 1.54
C GLY A 527 23.00 -57.26 2.75
N LEU A 528 23.45 -56.56 3.79
CA LEU A 528 22.64 -56.08 4.91
C LEU A 528 21.90 -54.78 4.51
N ASP A 529 20.98 -54.30 5.36
CA ASP A 529 20.13 -53.14 5.07
C ASP A 529 20.61 -51.89 5.85
N PRO A 530 21.33 -50.94 5.22
CA PRO A 530 21.95 -49.79 5.90
C PRO A 530 20.97 -48.74 6.45
N LEU A 531 19.67 -49.04 6.41
CA LEU A 531 18.59 -48.17 6.86
C LEU A 531 17.83 -48.76 8.06
N THR A 532 18.28 -49.91 8.57
CA THR A 532 17.61 -50.68 9.60
C THR A 532 18.63 -51.23 10.60
N ASP A 533 18.59 -50.74 11.84
CA ASP A 533 19.41 -51.24 12.96
C ASP A 533 19.30 -52.77 13.09
N ASP A 534 20.30 -53.46 12.53
CA ASP A 534 20.43 -54.91 12.46
C ASP A 534 21.74 -55.42 13.10
N ALA A 535 22.50 -54.52 13.75
CA ALA A 535 23.72 -54.78 14.50
C ALA A 535 23.68 -56.01 15.46
N ASP A 536 22.52 -56.28 16.06
CA ASP A 536 22.28 -57.40 16.98
C ASP A 536 21.78 -58.69 16.29
N GLU A 537 21.46 -58.63 14.99
CA GLU A 537 21.10 -59.79 14.18
C GLU A 537 22.32 -60.68 13.88
N ASP A 538 22.06 -61.94 13.49
CA ASP A 538 23.03 -62.99 13.20
C ASP A 538 22.67 -63.55 11.82
N ALA A 539 23.16 -62.89 10.77
CA ALA A 539 22.69 -63.10 9.40
C ALA A 539 23.04 -64.51 8.86
N ASP A 540 24.11 -65.13 9.33
CA ASP A 540 24.55 -66.47 8.90
C ASP A 540 24.25 -67.61 9.90
N GLY A 541 23.85 -67.28 11.14
CA GLY A 541 23.44 -68.20 12.19
C GLY A 541 24.60 -68.89 12.90
N ASP A 542 25.82 -68.35 12.86
CA ASP A 542 27.01 -68.91 13.48
C ASP A 542 27.15 -68.58 14.99
N GLY A 543 26.30 -67.67 15.48
CA GLY A 543 26.21 -67.21 16.86
C GLY A 543 27.02 -65.95 17.19
N PHE A 544 27.48 -65.20 16.20
CA PHE A 544 28.01 -63.84 16.31
C PHE A 544 27.02 -62.85 15.69
N SER A 545 27.02 -61.59 16.18
CA SER A 545 26.13 -60.57 15.61
C SER A 545 26.83 -59.81 14.49
N ASN A 546 26.08 -59.24 13.55
CA ASN A 546 26.60 -58.48 12.41
C ASN A 546 27.66 -57.45 12.86
N LEU A 547 27.35 -56.64 13.88
CA LEU A 547 28.27 -55.64 14.43
C LEU A 547 29.56 -56.24 14.98
N LYS A 548 29.46 -57.42 15.61
CA LYS A 548 30.63 -58.10 16.17
C LYS A 548 31.53 -58.65 15.08
N GLU A 549 30.97 -58.99 13.93
CA GLU A 549 31.70 -59.45 12.76
C GLU A 549 32.38 -58.29 12.04
N TYR A 550 31.68 -57.17 11.85
CA TYR A 550 32.26 -55.91 11.40
C TYR A 550 33.49 -55.53 12.24
N GLN A 551 33.34 -55.46 13.56
CA GLN A 551 34.42 -55.12 14.51
C GLN A 551 35.61 -56.10 14.48
N ARG A 552 35.42 -57.30 13.94
CA ARG A 552 36.44 -58.35 13.86
C ARG A 552 36.93 -58.62 12.45
N GLY A 553 36.41 -57.90 11.45
CA GLY A 553 36.73 -58.07 10.05
C GLY A 553 36.38 -59.45 9.52
N THR A 554 35.26 -60.03 9.97
CA THR A 554 34.72 -61.30 9.46
C THR A 554 33.52 -61.06 8.55
N ASP A 555 33.07 -62.10 7.83
CA ASP A 555 32.03 -61.98 6.81
C ASP A 555 30.70 -62.41 7.44
N PRO A 556 29.75 -61.48 7.68
CA PRO A 556 28.51 -61.75 8.40
C PRO A 556 27.53 -62.67 7.65
N THR A 557 27.88 -63.08 6.44
CA THR A 557 27.05 -63.93 5.59
C THR A 557 27.66 -65.33 5.34
N ASP A 558 28.89 -65.58 5.81
CA ASP A 558 29.55 -66.88 5.69
C ASP A 558 29.71 -67.55 7.06
N PRO A 559 28.94 -68.61 7.38
CA PRO A 559 29.00 -69.28 8.69
C PRO A 559 30.32 -70.00 8.99
N ASN A 560 31.28 -69.97 8.06
CA ASN A 560 32.66 -70.43 8.24
C ASN A 560 33.65 -69.30 8.52
N SER A 561 33.23 -68.05 8.38
CA SER A 561 33.98 -66.81 8.59
C SER A 561 33.63 -66.24 9.96
N HIS A 562 34.00 -66.95 11.03
CA HIS A 562 33.57 -66.57 12.37
C HIS A 562 34.69 -65.87 13.18
N PRO A 563 34.37 -64.91 14.06
CA PRO A 563 35.33 -64.34 14.98
C PRO A 563 36.00 -65.39 15.89
N PRO A 564 37.31 -65.28 16.20
CA PRO A 564 38.01 -66.25 17.04
C PRO A 564 37.43 -66.31 18.47
N LYS A 565 37.01 -67.50 18.91
CA LYS A 565 36.43 -67.74 20.25
C LYS A 565 37.46 -67.46 21.36
N GLY A 566 37.24 -66.40 22.15
CA GLY A 566 37.90 -66.19 23.46
C GLY A 566 38.93 -65.06 23.58
N MET A 567 39.02 -64.12 22.62
CA MET A 567 39.87 -62.92 22.77
C MET A 567 39.13 -61.78 23.53
N PRO A 568 39.76 -61.12 24.53
CA PRO A 568 39.15 -59.97 25.20
C PRO A 568 39.05 -58.75 24.26
N TRP A 569 38.10 -57.86 24.57
CA TRP A 569 37.86 -56.59 23.88
C TRP A 569 39.13 -55.73 23.85
N LEU A 570 39.61 -55.37 22.66
CA LEU A 570 40.54 -54.28 22.46
C LEU A 570 39.69 -53.07 22.04
N PRO A 571 39.70 -51.95 22.79
CA PRO A 571 39.04 -50.74 22.32
C PRO A 571 39.79 -50.24 21.08
N LEU A 572 39.05 -49.88 20.03
CA LEU A 572 39.62 -49.21 18.85
C LEU A 572 40.44 -47.99 19.32
N LEU A 573 41.69 -47.92 18.85
CA LEU A 573 42.43 -46.66 18.83
C LEU A 573 41.72 -45.77 17.80
N LEU A 574 41.11 -44.69 18.30
CA LEU A 574 40.88 -43.48 17.51
C LEU A 574 42.26 -43.04 16.97
N GLU A 575 42.50 -43.22 15.68
CA GLU A 575 43.52 -42.44 14.97
C GLU A 575 42.85 -41.16 14.49
N ASP A 576 43.22 -40.04 15.12
CA ASP A 576 43.01 -38.70 14.59
C ASP A 576 43.87 -38.53 13.32
N GLU A 577 43.25 -38.32 12.15
CA GLU A 577 43.73 -37.36 11.12
C GLU A 577 42.55 -36.65 10.45
#